data_AF-A0A8T2BS68-F1
#
_entry.id   AF-A0A8T2BS68-F1
#
_cell.length_a   1.000
_cell.length_b   1.000
_cell.length_c   1.000
_cell.angle_alpha   90.00
_cell.angle_beta   90.00
_cell.angle_gamma   90.00
#
_symmetry.space_group_name_H-M   'P 1'
#
loop_
_entity.id
_entity.type
_entity.pdbx_description
1 polymer ?
#
loop_
_entity_poly.entity_id
_entity_poly.type
_entity_poly.pdbx_seq_one_letter_code
_entity_poly.pdbx_strand_id
1 'polypeptide(L)'
;MGETFEGWTSWVEDAYLLCTPEDPECLKHHYITRTEKDEPQYTVEEEIAMMNEQIENSEGFDIDFSLFRCLFNYHLVDPDDIDFVEEPETNGDLMKRLSKESLNVFNKEEGTEFEFVKVVKANFHYSAGFMFLITFEVLDPSDNQEKVFQARVRYSTRFPAEYVFCRPRPEPEVDSDETSEEDFKGV
;
A
#
# COMPACT_ATOMS: atom_id res chain seq x y z
N MET A 1 -19.08 1.22 -26.01
CA MET A 1 -17.64 0.97 -26.02
C MET A 1 -17.04 2.19 -25.34
N GLY A 2 -16.93 2.13 -24.01
CA GLY A 2 -16.50 3.29 -23.22
C GLY A 2 -15.00 3.45 -23.35
N GLU A 3 -14.57 4.68 -23.61
CA GLU A 3 -13.16 5.05 -23.62
C GLU A 3 -12.54 4.64 -22.28
N THR A 4 -11.51 3.80 -22.32
CA THR A 4 -10.70 3.46 -21.16
C THR A 4 -10.00 4.73 -20.73
N PHE A 5 -10.45 5.34 -19.62
CA PHE A 5 -9.84 6.52 -19.03
C PHE A 5 -8.37 6.20 -18.68
N GLU A 6 -7.42 6.67 -19.48
CA GLU A 6 -5.98 6.32 -19.39
C GLU A 6 -5.30 6.67 -18.05
N GLY A 7 -5.99 7.31 -17.10
CA GLY A 7 -5.45 7.71 -15.80
C GLY A 7 -5.82 6.84 -14.59
N TRP A 8 -6.81 5.93 -14.68
CA TRP A 8 -7.35 5.26 -13.48
C TRP A 8 -6.32 4.34 -12.78
N THR A 9 -5.35 3.81 -13.53
CA THR A 9 -4.30 2.91 -13.02
C THR A 9 -3.25 3.64 -12.17
N SER A 10 -3.05 4.93 -12.42
CA SER A 10 -2.12 5.80 -11.70
C SER A 10 -2.75 6.54 -10.52
N TRP A 11 -4.07 6.47 -10.38
CA TRP A 11 -4.79 7.32 -9.46
C TRP A 11 -4.64 6.82 -8.01
N VAL A 12 -4.11 7.70 -7.17
CA VAL A 12 -4.01 7.56 -5.73
C VAL A 12 -5.02 8.55 -5.16
N GLU A 13 -5.87 8.11 -4.23
CA GLU A 13 -6.89 8.96 -3.61
C GLU A 13 -6.23 9.82 -2.53
N ASP A 14 -6.62 11.09 -2.46
CA ASP A 14 -6.24 11.91 -1.31
C ASP A 14 -6.92 11.37 -0.05
N ALA A 15 -6.28 11.57 1.10
CA ALA A 15 -6.85 11.26 2.39
C ALA A 15 -8.08 12.14 2.65
N TYR A 16 -9.20 11.51 2.97
CA TYR A 16 -10.39 12.20 3.46
C TYR A 16 -10.99 11.49 4.67
N LEU A 17 -11.48 12.30 5.60
CA LEU A 17 -12.05 11.85 6.86
C LEU A 17 -13.33 11.03 6.62
N LEU A 18 -13.40 9.84 7.23
CA LEU A 18 -14.62 9.05 7.34
C LEU A 18 -15.31 9.26 8.68
N CYS A 19 -14.57 9.15 9.79
CA CYS A 19 -15.09 9.41 11.13
C CYS A 19 -14.05 10.04 12.05
N THR A 20 -14.54 10.86 12.98
CA THR A 20 -13.74 11.44 14.06
C THR A 20 -13.61 10.44 15.22
N PRO A 21 -12.65 10.64 16.13
CA PRO A 21 -12.39 9.68 17.22
C PRO A 21 -13.58 9.50 18.18
N GLU A 22 -14.52 10.44 18.22
CA GLU A 22 -15.72 10.37 19.05
C GLU A 22 -16.80 9.44 18.47
N ASP A 23 -16.66 9.05 17.18
CA ASP A 23 -17.57 8.14 16.52
C ASP A 23 -17.28 6.68 16.90
N PRO A 24 -18.25 5.93 17.45
CA PRO A 24 -18.09 4.51 17.73
C PRO A 24 -17.72 3.65 16.51
N GLU A 25 -17.98 4.09 15.28
CA GLU A 25 -17.58 3.37 14.06
C GLU A 25 -16.06 3.32 13.87
N CYS A 26 -15.33 4.35 14.30
CA CYS A 26 -13.87 4.38 14.24
C CYS A 26 -13.26 3.24 15.08
N LEU A 27 -13.83 2.95 16.26
CA LEU A 27 -13.33 1.93 17.19
C LEU A 27 -13.50 0.48 16.70
N LYS A 28 -14.19 0.25 15.59
CA LYS A 28 -14.38 -1.09 15.02
C LYS A 28 -13.17 -1.59 14.23
N HIS A 29 -12.27 -0.69 13.83
CA HIS A 29 -11.12 -1.04 13.01
C HIS A 29 -9.93 -1.43 13.88
N HIS A 30 -9.39 -2.65 13.67
CA HIS A 30 -8.38 -3.27 14.53
C HIS A 30 -7.07 -2.48 14.68
N TYR A 31 -6.77 -1.58 13.73
CA TYR A 31 -5.54 -0.78 13.70
C TYR A 31 -5.68 0.62 14.31
N ILE A 32 -6.90 1.09 14.64
CA ILE A 32 -7.08 2.35 15.35
C ILE A 32 -6.88 2.10 16.84
N THR A 33 -5.68 2.46 17.32
CA THR A 33 -5.25 2.17 18.69
C THR A 33 -5.05 3.41 19.54
N ARG A 34 -4.92 4.61 18.93
CA ARG A 34 -4.73 5.87 19.65
C ARG A 34 -6.03 6.37 20.28
N THR A 35 -5.88 7.08 21.40
CA THR A 35 -6.96 7.66 22.18
C THR A 35 -6.65 9.11 22.57
N GLU A 36 -7.60 9.78 23.23
CA GLU A 36 -7.41 11.13 23.83
C GLU A 36 -6.29 11.19 24.89
N LYS A 37 -5.77 10.05 25.34
CA LYS A 37 -4.68 9.98 26.32
C LYS A 37 -3.29 9.95 25.68
N ASP A 38 -3.21 9.72 24.38
CA ASP A 38 -1.95 9.50 23.67
C ASP A 38 -1.46 10.81 23.04
N GLU A 39 -0.29 11.27 23.47
CA GLU A 39 0.35 12.48 22.93
C GLU A 39 1.29 12.16 21.76
N PRO A 40 1.56 13.11 20.84
CA PRO A 40 0.85 14.39 20.69
C PRO A 40 -0.59 14.19 20.18
N GLN A 41 -1.46 15.14 20.52
CA GLN A 41 -2.79 15.26 19.94
C GLN A 41 -2.75 16.16 18.70
N TYR A 42 -3.03 15.58 17.54
CA TYR A 42 -3.12 16.30 16.27
C TYR A 42 -4.56 16.73 15.99
N THR A 43 -4.74 17.83 15.25
CA THR A 43 -6.04 18.16 14.67
C THR A 43 -6.36 17.22 13.49
N VAL A 44 -7.63 17.19 13.07
CA VAL A 44 -8.04 16.41 11.90
C VAL A 44 -7.27 16.83 10.65
N GLU A 45 -7.03 18.13 10.47
CA GLU A 45 -6.29 18.67 9.33
C GLU A 45 -4.81 18.27 9.35
N GLU A 46 -4.20 18.21 10.54
CA GLU A 46 -2.83 17.72 10.71
C GLU A 46 -2.74 16.22 10.41
N GLU A 47 -3.71 15.41 10.86
CA GLU A 47 -3.79 13.99 10.53
C GLU A 47 -3.98 13.74 9.02
N ILE A 48 -4.82 14.54 8.36
CA ILE A 48 -4.99 14.50 6.89
C ILE A 48 -3.67 14.82 6.19
N ALA A 49 -2.96 15.88 6.62
CA ALA A 49 -1.69 16.26 6.02
C ALA A 49 -0.63 15.15 6.17
N MET A 50 -0.52 14.55 7.36
CA MET A 50 0.39 13.44 7.62
C MET A 50 0.05 12.19 6.81
N MET A 51 -1.24 11.89 6.61
CA MET A 51 -1.64 10.76 5.78
C MET A 51 -1.35 11.03 4.31
N ASN A 52 -1.66 12.23 3.79
CA ASN A 52 -1.34 12.61 2.42
C ASN A 52 0.17 12.56 2.15
N GLU A 53 1.01 13.02 3.07
CA GLU A 53 2.46 12.90 2.94
C GLU A 53 2.89 11.42 2.80
N GLN A 54 2.32 10.52 3.60
CA GLN A 54 2.62 9.09 3.50
C GLN A 54 2.07 8.46 2.21
N ILE A 55 0.89 8.89 1.76
CA ILE A 55 0.28 8.46 0.50
C ILE A 55 1.13 8.91 -0.68
N GLU A 56 1.56 10.16 -0.74
CA GLU A 56 2.40 10.72 -1.80
C GLU A 56 3.76 10.00 -1.85
N ASN A 57 4.39 9.80 -0.69
CA ASN A 57 5.73 9.19 -0.60
C ASN A 57 5.75 7.69 -0.95
N SER A 58 4.64 6.98 -0.70
CA SER A 58 4.60 5.52 -0.84
C SER A 58 3.57 5.02 -1.84
N GLU A 59 2.85 5.92 -2.50
CA GLU A 59 1.64 5.63 -3.27
C GLU A 59 0.57 4.84 -2.47
N GLY A 60 0.50 5.08 -1.17
CA GLY A 60 -0.43 4.45 -0.22
C GLY A 60 -0.03 3.06 0.28
N PHE A 61 1.12 2.51 -0.15
CA PHE A 61 1.60 1.20 0.33
C PHE A 61 2.14 1.25 1.77
N ASP A 62 2.68 2.39 2.20
CA ASP A 62 3.27 2.59 3.51
C ASP A 62 2.52 3.68 4.27
N ILE A 63 1.55 3.25 5.09
CA ILE A 63 0.80 4.11 6.02
C ILE A 63 0.98 3.56 7.44
N ASP A 64 1.45 4.41 8.35
CA ASP A 64 1.50 4.14 9.77
C ASP A 64 0.17 4.53 10.43
N PHE A 65 -0.75 3.58 10.43
CA PHE A 65 -2.07 3.75 11.03
C PHE A 65 -2.03 4.05 12.54
N SER A 66 -0.91 3.74 13.22
CA SER A 66 -0.76 4.00 14.65
C SER A 66 -0.59 5.49 15.00
N LEU A 67 -0.43 6.35 13.99
CA LEU A 67 -0.35 7.81 14.14
C LEU A 67 -1.72 8.49 14.23
N PHE A 68 -2.78 7.83 13.77
CA PHE A 68 -4.08 8.46 13.59
C PHE A 68 -5.08 8.05 14.66
N ARG A 69 -5.88 9.02 15.11
CA ARG A 69 -7.09 8.76 15.90
C ARG A 69 -8.33 8.72 15.02
N CYS A 70 -8.30 9.45 13.89
CA CYS A 70 -9.39 9.48 12.93
C CYS A 70 -9.34 8.26 12.00
N LEU A 71 -10.51 7.88 11.45
CA LEU A 71 -10.59 6.92 10.36
C LEU A 71 -10.63 7.68 9.04
N PHE A 72 -9.81 7.23 8.10
CA PHE A 72 -9.72 7.77 6.74
C PHE A 72 -10.11 6.70 5.71
N ASN A 73 -10.19 7.09 4.44
CA ASN A 73 -10.51 6.24 3.30
C ASN A 73 -9.51 5.12 2.99
N TYR A 74 -8.31 5.18 3.56
CA TYR A 74 -7.32 4.11 3.52
C TYR A 74 -7.42 3.23 4.76
N HIS A 75 -7.32 1.93 4.54
CA HIS A 75 -7.53 0.92 5.56
C HIS A 75 -6.47 -0.18 5.49
N LEU A 76 -6.06 -0.70 6.64
CA LEU A 76 -5.23 -1.90 6.71
C LEU A 76 -6.12 -3.14 6.56
N VAL A 77 -5.69 -4.10 5.73
CA VAL A 77 -6.36 -5.39 5.58
C VAL A 77 -6.09 -6.23 6.83
N ASP A 78 -7.16 -6.69 7.49
CA ASP A 78 -7.07 -7.76 8.49
C ASP A 78 -6.95 -9.10 7.76
N PRO A 79 -5.83 -9.85 7.90
CA PRO A 79 -5.66 -11.12 7.21
C PRO A 79 -6.59 -12.23 7.71
N ASP A 80 -7.11 -12.14 8.94
CA ASP A 80 -7.94 -13.18 9.55
C ASP A 80 -9.44 -12.95 9.31
N ASP A 81 -9.82 -11.80 8.77
CA ASP A 81 -11.20 -11.46 8.42
C ASP A 81 -11.61 -12.02 7.04
N ILE A 82 -12.89 -11.91 6.71
CA ILE A 82 -13.52 -12.45 5.49
C ILE A 82 -14.31 -11.37 4.72
N ASP A 83 -14.14 -10.08 5.02
CA ASP A 83 -14.89 -8.97 4.41
C ASP A 83 -14.90 -8.94 2.87
N PHE A 84 -13.89 -9.52 2.22
CA PHE A 84 -13.74 -9.50 0.76
C PHE A 84 -14.08 -10.84 0.08
N VAL A 85 -14.33 -11.89 0.85
CA VAL A 85 -14.43 -13.27 0.38
C VAL A 85 -15.54 -14.03 1.12
N GLU A 86 -15.76 -15.29 0.76
CA GLU A 86 -16.64 -16.18 1.52
C GLU A 86 -15.79 -17.31 2.12
N GLU A 87 -16.20 -17.78 3.30
CA GLU A 87 -15.55 -18.94 3.93
C GLU A 87 -15.50 -20.13 2.94
N PRO A 88 -14.39 -20.89 2.90
CA PRO A 88 -13.29 -20.90 3.86
C PRO A 88 -12.10 -19.97 3.50
N GLU A 89 -12.18 -19.15 2.46
CA GLU A 89 -11.09 -18.22 2.10
C GLU A 89 -11.07 -17.07 3.11
N THR A 90 -9.87 -16.72 3.60
CA THR A 90 -9.64 -15.51 4.42
C THR A 90 -9.15 -14.37 3.54
N ASN A 91 -9.19 -13.15 4.05
CA ASN A 91 -8.54 -12.00 3.43
C ASN A 91 -7.04 -12.24 3.21
N GLY A 92 -6.37 -12.93 4.15
CA GLY A 92 -4.98 -13.36 4.00
C GLY A 92 -4.76 -14.31 2.82
N ASP A 93 -5.66 -15.27 2.62
CA ASP A 93 -5.64 -16.16 1.45
C ASP A 93 -5.88 -15.39 0.15
N LEU A 94 -6.80 -14.43 0.14
CA LEU A 94 -7.03 -13.54 -0.99
C LEU A 94 -5.75 -12.74 -1.31
N MET A 95 -5.14 -12.08 -0.33
CA MET A 95 -3.92 -11.29 -0.54
C MET A 95 -2.78 -12.14 -1.10
N LYS A 96 -2.64 -13.37 -0.59
CA LYS A 96 -1.65 -14.34 -1.10
C LYS A 96 -1.93 -14.73 -2.54
N ARG A 97 -3.18 -15.00 -2.91
CA ARG A 97 -3.57 -15.34 -4.28
C ARG A 97 -3.31 -14.17 -5.23
N LEU A 98 -3.77 -12.97 -4.90
CA LEU A 98 -3.57 -11.77 -5.70
C LEU A 98 -2.08 -11.44 -5.88
N SER A 99 -1.25 -11.62 -4.84
CA SER A 99 0.19 -11.43 -4.92
C SER A 99 0.85 -12.41 -5.91
N LYS A 100 0.50 -13.69 -5.82
CA LYS A 100 1.02 -14.73 -6.74
C LYS A 100 0.61 -14.47 -8.18
N GLU A 101 -0.64 -14.09 -8.41
CA GLU A 101 -1.14 -13.78 -9.75
C GLU A 101 -0.46 -12.53 -10.33
N SER A 102 -0.27 -11.48 -9.51
CA SER A 102 0.51 -10.28 -9.88
C SER A 102 1.96 -10.62 -10.23
N LEU A 103 2.62 -11.46 -9.42
CA LEU A 103 4.00 -11.90 -9.66
C LEU A 103 4.12 -12.74 -10.93
N ASN A 104 3.13 -13.61 -11.21
CA ASN A 104 3.11 -14.40 -12.44
C ASN A 104 3.01 -13.53 -13.69
N VAL A 105 2.21 -12.47 -13.65
CA VAL A 105 2.13 -11.48 -14.75
C VAL A 105 3.50 -10.81 -14.93
N PHE A 106 4.08 -10.29 -13.85
CA PHE A 106 5.41 -9.66 -13.87
C PHE A 106 6.50 -10.59 -14.43
N ASN A 107 6.60 -11.82 -13.90
CA ASN A 107 7.56 -12.81 -14.35
C ASN A 107 7.45 -13.11 -15.85
N LYS A 108 6.22 -13.19 -16.36
CA LYS A 108 5.97 -13.43 -17.78
C LYS A 108 6.36 -12.25 -18.65
N GLU A 109 6.14 -11.03 -18.18
CA GLU A 109 6.44 -9.79 -18.91
C GLU A 109 7.94 -9.49 -18.92
N GLU A 110 8.61 -9.65 -17.78
CA GLU A 110 10.04 -9.36 -17.59
C GLU A 110 10.95 -10.56 -17.88
N GLY A 111 10.39 -11.76 -18.09
CA GLY A 111 11.16 -12.98 -18.32
C GLY A 111 11.94 -13.45 -17.10
N THR A 112 11.39 -13.23 -15.90
CA THR A 112 11.99 -13.60 -14.61
C THR A 112 11.31 -14.83 -13.98
N GLU A 113 11.90 -15.39 -12.94
CA GLU A 113 11.41 -16.60 -12.26
C GLU A 113 11.26 -16.38 -10.74
N PHE A 114 10.93 -15.16 -10.31
CA PHE A 114 10.75 -14.86 -8.88
C PHE A 114 9.69 -15.77 -8.24
N GLU A 115 9.97 -16.27 -7.04
CA GLU A 115 9.08 -17.15 -6.29
C GLU A 115 8.42 -16.41 -5.13
N PHE A 116 7.10 -16.49 -4.99
CA PHE A 116 6.39 -15.86 -3.87
C PHE A 116 6.77 -16.51 -2.52
N VAL A 117 7.09 -15.69 -1.51
CA VAL A 117 7.38 -16.14 -0.14
C VAL A 117 6.16 -15.91 0.78
N LYS A 118 5.82 -14.66 1.08
CA LYS A 118 4.70 -14.28 1.96
C LYS A 118 4.21 -12.86 1.69
N VAL A 119 2.98 -12.57 2.10
CA VAL A 119 2.48 -11.19 2.20
C VAL A 119 3.07 -10.55 3.46
N VAL A 120 3.55 -9.32 3.33
CA VAL A 120 4.07 -8.52 4.46
C VAL A 120 2.93 -7.69 5.07
N LYS A 121 2.21 -6.95 4.21
CA LYS A 121 1.04 -6.15 4.58
C LYS A 121 0.23 -5.82 3.33
N ALA A 122 -1.01 -5.42 3.51
CA ALA A 122 -1.84 -4.87 2.45
C ALA A 122 -2.70 -3.73 2.99
N ASN A 123 -2.73 -2.64 2.24
CA ASN A 123 -3.67 -1.55 2.45
C ASN A 123 -4.75 -1.60 1.36
N PHE A 124 -5.89 -0.96 1.61
CA PHE A 124 -6.90 -0.74 0.58
C PHE A 124 -7.59 0.59 0.73
N HIS A 125 -8.11 1.10 -0.38
CA HIS A 125 -9.11 2.17 -0.39
C HIS A 125 -10.25 1.81 -1.34
N TYR A 126 -11.39 2.48 -1.18
CA TYR A 126 -12.52 2.30 -2.08
C TYR A 126 -12.27 2.96 -3.44
N SER A 127 -12.77 2.30 -4.48
CA SER A 127 -12.78 2.75 -5.88
C SER A 127 -14.08 2.23 -6.53
N ALA A 128 -14.09 1.93 -7.82
CA ALA A 128 -15.10 1.08 -8.44
C ALA A 128 -14.95 -0.40 -8.00
N GLY A 129 -14.89 -0.67 -6.70
CA GLY A 129 -14.41 -1.92 -6.08
C GLY A 129 -13.44 -1.57 -4.95
N PHE A 130 -12.47 -2.45 -4.72
CA PHE A 130 -11.37 -2.23 -3.78
C PHE A 130 -10.07 -2.09 -4.55
N MET A 131 -9.27 -1.07 -4.24
CA MET A 131 -7.91 -0.96 -4.72
C MET A 131 -6.97 -1.48 -3.63
N PHE A 132 -6.45 -2.70 -3.82
CA PHE A 132 -5.47 -3.28 -2.91
C PHE A 132 -4.06 -2.82 -3.27
N LEU A 133 -3.31 -2.45 -2.23
CA LEU A 133 -1.92 -2.01 -2.25
C LEU A 133 -1.11 -3.02 -1.42
N ILE A 134 -0.66 -4.08 -2.07
CA ILE A 134 -0.10 -5.26 -1.42
C ILE A 134 1.43 -5.18 -1.44
N THR A 135 2.06 -5.32 -0.28
CA THR A 135 3.51 -5.49 -0.15
C THR A 135 3.80 -6.94 0.24
N PHE A 136 4.70 -7.61 -0.49
CA PHE A 136 5.00 -9.02 -0.29
C PHE A 136 6.49 -9.33 -0.58
N GLU A 137 6.97 -10.43 -0.03
CA GLU A 137 8.34 -10.90 -0.24
C GLU A 137 8.36 -11.97 -1.34
N VAL A 138 9.41 -11.94 -2.15
CA VAL A 138 9.73 -12.92 -3.18
C VAL A 138 11.17 -13.40 -3.02
N LEU A 139 11.46 -14.60 -3.49
CA LEU A 139 12.80 -15.14 -3.62
C LEU A 139 13.23 -15.02 -5.08
N ASP A 140 14.41 -14.46 -5.32
CA ASP A 140 15.05 -14.51 -6.63
C ASP A 140 15.89 -15.78 -6.75
N PRO A 141 15.54 -16.73 -7.63
CA PRO A 141 16.31 -17.96 -7.78
C PRO A 141 17.70 -17.76 -8.40
N SER A 142 17.99 -16.59 -8.97
CA SER A 142 19.29 -16.29 -9.59
C SER A 142 20.38 -15.97 -8.56
N ASP A 143 20.02 -15.34 -7.44
CA ASP A 143 20.94 -14.94 -6.37
C ASP A 143 20.56 -15.52 -4.98
N ASN A 144 19.43 -16.23 -4.88
CA ASN A 144 18.83 -16.76 -3.66
C ASN A 144 18.58 -15.69 -2.58
N GLN A 145 18.28 -14.45 -2.98
CA GLN A 145 17.96 -13.36 -2.06
C GLN A 145 16.46 -13.08 -2.01
N GLU A 146 15.97 -12.76 -0.82
CA GLU A 146 14.63 -12.25 -0.62
C GLU A 146 14.56 -10.78 -1.05
N LYS A 147 13.56 -10.45 -1.86
CA LYS A 147 13.29 -9.10 -2.37
C LYS A 147 11.86 -8.72 -2.02
N VAL A 148 11.62 -7.43 -1.80
CA VAL A 148 10.28 -6.92 -1.50
C VAL A 148 9.65 -6.40 -2.79
N PHE A 149 8.43 -6.84 -3.05
CA PHE A 149 7.61 -6.42 -4.18
C PHE A 149 6.35 -5.71 -3.70
N GLN A 150 5.81 -4.88 -4.57
CA GLN A 150 4.57 -4.17 -4.41
C GLN A 150 3.66 -4.47 -5.61
N ALA A 151 2.38 -4.78 -5.33
CA ALA A 151 1.36 -4.95 -6.34
C ALA A 151 0.15 -4.07 -6.05
N ARG A 152 -0.36 -3.41 -7.10
CA ARG A 152 -1.63 -2.68 -7.07
C ARG A 152 -2.66 -3.51 -7.84
N VAL A 153 -3.76 -3.86 -7.17
CA VAL A 153 -4.79 -4.74 -7.73
C VAL A 153 -6.17 -4.15 -7.48
N ARG A 154 -6.94 -3.94 -8.55
CA ARG A 154 -8.36 -3.61 -8.42
C ARG A 154 -9.16 -4.90 -8.32
N TYR A 155 -9.88 -5.05 -7.22
CA TYR A 155 -10.64 -6.24 -6.89
C TYR A 155 -12.14 -5.95 -6.74
N SER A 156 -12.95 -6.89 -7.19
CA SER A 156 -14.39 -6.91 -6.99
C SER A 156 -14.86 -8.36 -6.96
N THR A 157 -15.85 -8.68 -6.13
CA THR A 157 -16.48 -10.01 -6.15
C THR A 157 -17.34 -10.26 -7.40
N ARG A 158 -17.63 -9.19 -8.17
CA ARG A 158 -18.52 -9.27 -9.36
C ARG A 158 -17.78 -9.38 -10.68
N PHE A 159 -16.49 -9.02 -10.72
CA PHE A 159 -15.70 -8.94 -11.93
C PHE A 159 -14.31 -9.53 -11.69
N PRO A 160 -13.60 -10.03 -12.72
CA PRO A 160 -12.23 -10.49 -12.57
C PRO A 160 -11.33 -9.42 -11.95
N ALA A 161 -10.35 -9.84 -11.17
CA ALA A 161 -9.34 -8.94 -10.63
C ALA A 161 -8.52 -8.32 -11.78
N GLU A 162 -8.24 -7.03 -11.66
CA GLU A 162 -7.41 -6.28 -12.60
C GLU A 162 -6.06 -5.99 -11.94
N TYR A 163 -5.00 -6.60 -12.47
CA TYR A 163 -3.63 -6.44 -12.00
C TYR A 163 -3.05 -5.17 -12.62
N VAL A 164 -3.03 -4.08 -11.85
CA VAL A 164 -2.65 -2.75 -12.34
C VAL A 164 -1.15 -2.69 -12.59
N PHE A 165 -0.36 -3.10 -11.61
CA PHE A 165 1.08 -3.33 -11.76
C PHE A 165 1.60 -4.24 -10.65
N CYS A 166 2.79 -4.76 -10.88
CA CYS A 166 3.63 -5.45 -9.90
C CYS A 166 5.07 -5.00 -10.15
N ARG A 167 5.83 -4.68 -9.10
CA ARG A 167 7.21 -4.20 -9.23
C ARG A 167 8.02 -4.48 -7.96
N PRO A 168 9.37 -4.52 -8.04
CA PRO A 168 10.21 -4.38 -6.86
C PRO A 168 9.84 -3.10 -6.09
N ARG A 169 9.89 -3.15 -4.77
CA ARG A 169 9.71 -1.96 -3.93
C ARG A 169 10.81 -0.94 -4.28
N PRO A 170 10.47 0.33 -4.56
CA PRO A 170 11.48 1.36 -4.78
C PRO A 170 12.40 1.49 -3.58
N GLU A 171 13.70 1.57 -3.81
CA GLU A 171 14.65 1.99 -2.77
C GLU A 171 14.47 3.49 -2.51
N PRO A 172 14.57 3.95 -1.25
CA PRO A 172 14.59 5.39 -0.98
C PRO A 172 15.80 6.00 -1.70
N GLU A 173 15.56 7.07 -2.48
CA GLU A 173 16.63 7.78 -3.18
C GLU A 173 17.68 8.24 -2.16
N VAL A 174 18.90 7.70 -2.26
CA VAL A 174 20.04 8.19 -1.48
C VAL A 174 20.54 9.44 -2.19
N ASP A 175 20.23 10.62 -1.64
CA ASP A 175 20.83 11.89 -2.05
C ASP A 175 22.35 11.77 -1.97
N SER A 176 22.99 11.63 -3.12
CA SER A 176 24.45 11.65 -3.25
C SER A 176 24.89 13.10 -3.46
N ASP A 177 24.79 13.90 -2.39
CA ASP A 177 25.43 15.21 -2.33
C ASP A 177 26.95 15.03 -2.08
N GLU A 178 27.68 14.56 -3.09
CA GLU A 178 29.11 14.87 -3.22
C GLU A 178 29.27 16.17 -4.01
N THR A 179 29.13 17.31 -3.33
CA THR A 179 29.67 18.57 -3.86
C THR A 179 31.12 18.71 -3.40
N SER A 180 32.01 18.52 -4.37
CA SER A 180 33.45 18.70 -4.31
C SER A 180 33.87 20.04 -3.71
N GLU A 181 34.70 20.01 -2.67
CA GLU A 181 35.50 21.16 -2.24
C GLU A 181 36.46 21.55 -3.37
N GLU A 182 36.21 22.69 -4.04
CA GLU A 182 37.18 23.30 -4.94
C GLU A 182 38.26 24.04 -4.11
N ASP A 183 39.48 23.48 -4.13
CA ASP A 183 40.70 24.10 -3.64
C ASP A 183 41.01 25.43 -4.38
N PHE A 184 40.75 26.56 -3.72
CA PHE A 184 41.33 27.85 -4.14
C PHE A 184 42.82 27.91 -3.73
N LYS A 185 43.73 27.61 -4.68
CA LYS A 185 45.13 28.05 -4.60
C LYS A 185 45.27 29.44 -5.22
N GLY A 186 45.42 30.44 -4.35
CA GLY A 186 45.83 31.79 -4.73
C GLY A 186 47.26 31.83 -5.28
N VAL A 187 47.44 32.60 -6.35
CA VAL A 187 48.72 33.10 -6.88
C VAL A 187 48.84 34.58 -6.50
#